data_AF-A0A8J7FP27-F1
#
_entry.id   AF-A0A8J7FP27-F1
#
_cell.length_a   1.000
_cell.length_b   1.000
_cell.length_c   1.000
_cell.angle_alpha   90.00
_cell.angle_beta   90.00
_cell.angle_gamma   90.00
#
_symmetry.space_group_name_H-M   'P 1'
#
loop_
_entity.id
_entity.type
_entity.pdbx_description
1 polymer ?
#
loop_
_entity_poly.entity_id
_entity_poly.type
_entity_poly.pdbx_seq_one_letter_code
_entity_poly.pdbx_strand_id
1 'polypeptide(L)'
;MRDYRKQLLNKLLALDEIDSEHLPVVTLDEYFTGNEQEESIAPNQWAFGRPSIRELYAHFSQIQARDDVQCVLVGLHQDWGMALENDTDWPAAENIHIISTAPSHIAEQWAEGLESDGIGVGWPYGKHSAAPDPQNGAQVYTVFWD
;
A
#
# COMPACT_ATOMS: atom_id res chain seq x y z
N MET A 1 12.08 -16.33 16.27
CA MET A 1 11.23 -15.15 16.04
C MET A 1 10.99 -15.06 14.54
N ARG A 2 9.78 -14.67 14.12
CA ARG A 2 9.47 -14.49 12.69
C ARG A 2 10.10 -13.18 12.22
N ASP A 3 10.92 -13.24 11.18
CA ASP A 3 11.54 -12.06 10.57
C ASP A 3 10.62 -11.56 9.44
N TYR A 4 9.73 -10.63 9.79
CA TYR A 4 8.70 -10.11 8.88
C TYR A 4 9.32 -9.31 7.73
N ARG A 5 10.34 -8.49 8.03
CA ARG A 5 11.06 -7.70 7.03
C ARG A 5 11.67 -8.59 5.95
N LYS A 6 12.37 -9.66 6.35
CA LYS A 6 12.96 -10.61 5.40
C LYS A 6 11.90 -11.35 4.58
N GLN A 7 10.74 -11.66 5.16
CA GLN A 7 9.64 -12.28 4.42
C GLN A 7 9.08 -11.35 3.35
N LEU A 8 8.87 -10.08 3.70
CA LEU A 8 8.45 -9.05 2.77
C LEU A 8 9.47 -8.88 1.64
N LEU A 9 10.77 -8.73 1.94
CA LEU A 9 11.80 -8.58 0.91
C LEU A 9 11.87 -9.77 -0.06
N ASN A 10 11.80 -11.01 0.46
CA ASN A 10 11.76 -12.20 -0.39
C ASN A 10 10.52 -12.21 -1.31
N LYS A 11 9.38 -11.74 -0.80
CA LYS A 11 8.14 -11.62 -1.58
C LYS A 11 8.28 -10.57 -2.67
N LEU A 12 8.86 -9.41 -2.37
CA LEU A 12 9.08 -8.33 -3.32
C LEU A 12 10.03 -8.75 -4.44
N LEU A 13 11.14 -9.41 -4.12
CA LEU A 13 12.05 -9.99 -5.12
C LEU A 13 11.32 -10.97 -6.06
N ALA A 14 10.49 -11.86 -5.52
CA ALA A 14 9.71 -12.80 -6.33
C ALA A 14 8.63 -12.12 -7.19
N LEU A 15 8.10 -10.97 -6.76
CA LEU A 15 7.16 -10.18 -7.55
C LEU A 15 7.88 -9.43 -8.67
N ASP A 16 9.03 -8.84 -8.39
CA ASP A 16 9.87 -8.16 -9.38
C ASP A 16 10.35 -9.10 -10.50
N GLU A 17 10.65 -10.37 -10.18
CA GLU A 17 10.94 -11.40 -11.19
C GLU A 17 9.74 -11.71 -12.12
N ILE A 18 8.51 -11.48 -11.66
CA ILE A 18 7.29 -11.70 -12.45
C ILE A 18 7.04 -10.50 -13.38
N ASP A 19 7.23 -9.28 -12.89
CA ASP A 19 6.95 -8.05 -13.62
C ASP A 19 7.83 -6.91 -13.11
N SER A 20 9.04 -6.80 -13.67
CA SER A 20 10.00 -5.74 -13.34
C SER A 20 9.67 -4.39 -13.99
N GLU A 21 8.63 -4.31 -14.84
CA GLU A 21 8.23 -3.06 -15.48
C GLU A 21 7.28 -2.23 -14.61
N HIS A 22 6.64 -2.87 -13.62
CA HIS A 22 5.68 -2.24 -12.71
C HIS A 22 6.07 -2.45 -11.26
N LEU A 23 5.63 -1.55 -10.39
CA LEU A 23 5.97 -1.64 -8.96
C LEU A 23 5.16 -2.75 -8.28
N PRO A 24 5.80 -3.63 -7.48
CA PRO A 24 5.09 -4.65 -6.72
C PRO A 24 4.00 -4.08 -5.84
N VAL A 25 3.00 -4.91 -5.55
CA VAL A 25 1.97 -4.61 -4.55
C VAL A 25 1.81 -5.78 -3.59
N VAL A 26 1.59 -5.48 -2.32
CA VAL A 26 1.47 -6.49 -1.24
C VAL A 26 0.25 -6.21 -0.37
N THR A 27 -0.19 -7.18 0.40
CA THR A 27 -1.30 -6.99 1.34
C THR A 27 -0.90 -6.08 2.51
N LEU A 28 -1.91 -5.52 3.21
CA LEU A 28 -1.66 -4.76 4.44
C LEU A 28 -0.85 -5.57 5.46
N ASP A 29 -1.22 -6.82 5.71
CA ASP A 29 -0.54 -7.67 6.70
C ASP A 29 0.91 -7.95 6.30
N GLU A 30 1.20 -8.17 5.02
CA GLU A 30 2.57 -8.39 4.52
C GLU A 30 3.45 -7.17 4.74
N TYR A 31 2.91 -5.95 4.61
CA TYR A 31 3.68 -4.71 4.76
C TYR A 31 3.78 -4.21 6.20
N PHE A 32 2.65 -4.15 6.92
CA PHE A 32 2.55 -3.49 8.22
C PHE A 32 2.95 -4.40 9.39
N THR A 33 2.83 -5.72 9.27
CA THR A 33 3.10 -6.62 10.41
C THR A 33 4.59 -6.60 10.78
N GLY A 34 4.89 -6.09 11.97
CA GLY A 34 6.26 -5.96 12.48
C GLY A 34 7.03 -4.76 11.93
N ASN A 35 6.43 -3.98 11.02
CA ASN A 35 6.99 -2.72 10.55
C ASN A 35 6.62 -1.59 11.52
N GLU A 36 7.63 -0.98 12.13
CA GLU A 36 7.49 0.19 13.00
C GLU A 36 8.21 1.42 12.43
N GLN A 37 8.71 1.35 11.21
CA GLN A 37 9.47 2.44 10.58
C GLN A 37 8.51 3.45 9.95
N GLU A 38 8.24 4.54 10.66
CA GLU A 38 7.32 5.58 10.21
C GLU A 38 7.65 6.19 8.84
N GLU A 39 8.94 6.27 8.50
CA GLU A 39 9.38 6.84 7.23
C GLU A 39 9.29 5.85 6.05
N SER A 40 8.83 4.61 6.28
CA SER A 40 8.77 3.61 5.21
C SER A 40 7.62 3.86 4.22
N ILE A 41 6.61 4.65 4.59
CA ILE A 41 5.50 5.04 3.73
C ILE A 41 5.15 6.52 3.93
N ALA A 42 4.98 7.25 2.82
CA ALA A 42 4.67 8.68 2.82
C ALA A 42 5.57 9.49 3.78
N PRO A 43 6.91 9.38 3.68
CA PRO A 43 7.85 10.02 4.61
C PRO A 43 7.73 11.55 4.63
N ASN A 44 7.38 12.16 3.50
CA ASN A 44 7.24 13.61 3.36
C ASN A 44 6.15 14.19 4.29
N GLN A 45 5.12 13.40 4.60
CA GLN A 45 3.98 13.82 5.41
C GLN A 45 4.08 13.34 6.87
N TRP A 46 5.06 12.48 7.18
CA TRP A 46 5.32 12.07 8.56
C TRP A 46 5.75 13.27 9.41
N ALA A 47 5.18 13.39 10.61
CA ALA A 47 5.29 14.56 11.49
C ALA A 47 4.68 15.88 10.96
N PHE A 48 3.99 15.85 9.81
CA PHE A 48 3.28 17.00 9.23
C PHE A 48 1.75 16.81 9.12
N GLY A 49 1.22 15.75 9.71
CA GLY A 49 -0.23 15.50 9.77
C GLY A 49 -0.60 14.05 9.48
N ARG A 50 0.27 13.31 8.77
CA ARG A 50 0.07 11.88 8.50
C ARG A 50 -0.05 11.11 9.83
N PRO A 51 -1.09 10.27 10.01
CA PRO A 51 -1.19 9.36 11.15
C PRO A 51 0.02 8.42 11.24
N SER A 52 0.29 7.87 12.42
CA SER A 52 1.34 6.86 12.58
C SER A 52 1.11 5.64 11.68
N ILE A 53 2.16 4.90 11.37
CA ILE A 53 2.08 3.69 10.54
C ILE A 53 1.10 2.66 11.13
N ARG A 54 0.98 2.62 12.47
CA ARG A 54 0.00 1.81 13.20
C ARG A 54 -1.44 2.29 12.95
N GLU A 55 -1.67 3.60 12.95
CA GLU A 55 -2.97 4.19 12.68
C GLU A 55 -3.37 4.01 11.21
N LEU A 56 -2.42 4.16 10.27
CA LEU A 56 -2.65 3.83 8.86
C LEU A 56 -3.09 2.38 8.69
N TYR A 57 -2.36 1.44 9.31
CA TYR A 57 -2.73 0.02 9.25
C TYR A 57 -4.14 -0.23 9.80
N ALA A 58 -4.46 0.36 10.96
CA ALA A 58 -5.78 0.23 11.57
C ALA A 58 -6.89 0.81 10.69
N HIS A 59 -6.65 1.98 10.09
CA HIS A 59 -7.58 2.66 9.19
C HIS A 59 -7.88 1.82 7.95
N PHE A 60 -6.84 1.38 7.24
CA PHE A 60 -7.01 0.59 6.02
C PHE A 60 -7.52 -0.82 6.30
N SER A 61 -7.24 -1.39 7.47
CA SER A 61 -7.85 -2.66 7.91
C SER A 61 -9.37 -2.52 8.10
N GLN A 62 -9.85 -1.40 8.62
CA GLN A 62 -11.29 -1.13 8.74
C GLN A 62 -11.95 -1.01 7.36
N ILE A 63 -11.27 -0.38 6.40
CA ILE A 63 -11.74 -0.31 5.01
C ILE A 63 -11.77 -1.71 4.40
N GLN A 64 -10.71 -2.51 4.56
CA GLN A 64 -10.62 -3.87 4.05
C GLN A 64 -11.73 -4.79 4.60
N ALA A 65 -12.22 -4.54 5.81
CA ALA A 65 -13.27 -5.34 6.44
C ALA A 65 -14.69 -5.06 5.92
N ARG A 66 -14.87 -4.09 5.00
CA ARG A 66 -16.18 -3.76 4.43
C ARG A 66 -16.59 -4.78 3.37
N ASP A 67 -17.89 -5.09 3.31
CA ASP A 67 -18.45 -6.04 2.34
C ASP A 67 -18.33 -5.57 0.87
N ASP A 68 -18.21 -4.26 0.64
CA ASP A 68 -18.03 -3.67 -0.68
C ASP A 68 -16.56 -3.52 -1.09
N VAL A 69 -15.61 -3.97 -0.26
CA VAL A 69 -14.18 -3.94 -0.56
C VAL A 69 -13.68 -5.35 -0.83
N GLN A 70 -13.12 -5.56 -2.02
CA GLN A 70 -12.51 -6.83 -2.42
C GLN A 70 -11.16 -7.04 -1.73
N CYS A 71 -10.29 -6.03 -1.76
CA CYS A 71 -9.00 -6.05 -1.07
C CYS A 71 -8.39 -4.65 -0.96
N VAL A 72 -7.46 -4.52 -0.02
CA VAL A 72 -6.59 -3.35 0.12
C VAL A 72 -5.13 -3.80 -0.01
N LEU A 73 -4.34 -3.07 -0.79
CA LEU A 73 -2.96 -3.39 -1.14
C LEU A 73 -2.07 -2.18 -0.93
N VAL A 74 -0.85 -2.41 -0.48
CA VAL A 74 0.22 -1.41 -0.41
C VAL A 74 1.00 -1.43 -1.72
N GLY A 75 1.08 -0.28 -2.39
CA GLY A 75 1.93 -0.08 -3.56
C GLY A 75 3.32 0.40 -3.16
N LEU A 76 4.34 -0.30 -3.65
CA LEU A 76 5.73 -0.01 -3.33
C LEU A 76 6.24 1.21 -4.10
N HIS A 77 7.19 1.95 -3.53
CA HIS A 77 7.90 3.04 -4.20
C HIS A 77 9.02 2.45 -5.10
N GLN A 78 9.47 3.18 -6.12
CA GLN A 78 10.56 2.73 -7.02
C GLN A 78 11.86 2.40 -6.27
N ASP A 79 12.10 3.04 -5.12
CA ASP A 79 13.29 2.82 -4.28
C ASP A 79 13.11 1.70 -3.24
N TRP A 80 12.06 0.87 -3.33
CA TRP A 80 11.84 -0.23 -2.38
C TRP A 80 13.06 -1.16 -2.26
N GLY A 81 13.81 -1.33 -3.36
CA GLY A 81 15.01 -2.15 -3.44
C GLY A 81 16.19 -1.66 -2.59
N MET A 82 16.21 -0.38 -2.19
CA MET A 82 17.24 0.16 -1.30
C MET A 82 17.26 -0.57 0.07
N ALA A 83 16.12 -1.11 0.50
CA ALA A 83 16.02 -1.92 1.71
C ALA A 83 16.77 -3.27 1.64
N LEU A 84 17.23 -3.69 0.45
CA LEU A 84 18.10 -4.86 0.28
C LEU A 84 19.55 -4.56 0.66
N GLU A 85 19.96 -3.29 0.60
CA GLU A 85 21.33 -2.83 0.87
C GLU A 85 21.53 -2.50 2.36
N ASN A 86 20.43 -2.31 3.11
CA ASN A 86 20.44 -2.01 4.53
C ASN A 86 19.64 -3.05 5.34
N ASP A 87 20.29 -3.64 6.36
CA ASP A 87 19.69 -4.67 7.20
C ASP A 87 18.59 -4.15 8.14
N THR A 88 18.44 -2.84 8.29
CA THR A 88 17.43 -2.23 9.16
C THR A 88 16.22 -1.66 8.43
N ASP A 89 16.38 -1.30 7.16
CA ASP A 89 15.37 -0.51 6.46
C ASP A 89 14.24 -1.40 5.96
N TRP A 90 13.02 -0.90 6.13
CA TRP A 90 11.83 -1.47 5.50
C TRP A 90 11.66 -0.96 4.07
N PRO A 91 11.10 -1.77 3.15
CA PRO A 91 10.83 -1.34 1.78
C PRO A 91 9.97 -0.08 1.74
N ALA A 92 10.43 0.92 0.98
CA ALA A 92 9.68 2.15 0.76
C ALA A 92 8.36 1.86 0.01
N ALA A 93 7.25 2.40 0.52
CA ALA A 93 5.94 2.35 -0.10
C ALA A 93 5.41 3.76 -0.36
N GLU A 94 4.51 3.85 -1.33
CA GLU A 94 4.09 5.13 -1.90
C GLU A 94 2.59 5.38 -1.75
N ASN A 95 1.78 4.34 -1.89
CA ASN A 95 0.34 4.49 -2.00
C ASN A 95 -0.41 3.25 -1.50
N ILE A 96 -1.72 3.41 -1.32
CA ILE A 96 -2.62 2.33 -0.94
C ILE A 96 -3.70 2.17 -2.00
N HIS A 97 -3.79 0.99 -2.59
CA HIS A 97 -4.82 0.62 -3.55
C HIS A 97 -5.98 -0.10 -2.85
N ILE A 98 -7.20 0.28 -3.18
CA ILE A 98 -8.44 -0.27 -2.63
C ILE A 98 -9.29 -0.73 -3.82
N ILE A 99 -9.48 -2.04 -3.96
CA ILE A 99 -10.36 -2.61 -4.99
C ILE A 99 -11.76 -2.74 -4.39
N SER A 100 -12.74 -2.03 -4.94
CA SER A 100 -14.06 -1.92 -4.33
C SER A 100 -15.17 -1.62 -5.33
N THR A 101 -16.39 -2.07 -4.99
CA THR A 101 -17.63 -1.67 -5.66
C THR A 101 -18.29 -0.44 -5.03
N ALA A 102 -17.68 0.15 -4.01
CA ALA A 102 -18.19 1.36 -3.36
C ALA A 102 -18.33 2.50 -4.38
N PRO A 103 -19.35 3.37 -4.27
CA PRO A 103 -19.43 4.57 -5.08
C PRO A 103 -18.25 5.52 -4.79
N SER A 104 -17.80 6.29 -5.78
CA SER A 104 -16.63 7.19 -5.63
C SER A 104 -16.76 8.19 -4.48
N HIS A 105 -17.94 8.75 -4.23
CA HIS A 105 -18.17 9.68 -3.11
C HIS A 105 -18.02 9.02 -1.71
N ILE A 106 -18.12 7.69 -1.62
CA ILE A 106 -17.80 6.94 -0.41
C ILE A 106 -16.29 6.69 -0.36
N ALA A 107 -15.69 6.34 -1.49
CA ALA A 107 -14.25 6.10 -1.57
C ALA A 107 -13.42 7.37 -1.24
N GLU A 108 -13.88 8.55 -1.65
CA GLU A 108 -13.28 9.85 -1.32
C GLU A 108 -13.13 10.07 0.20
N GLN A 109 -14.07 9.56 1.01
CA GLN A 109 -14.03 9.69 2.46
C GLN A 109 -12.93 8.85 3.10
N TRP A 110 -12.40 7.83 2.40
CA TRP A 110 -11.32 6.99 2.93
C TRP A 110 -9.98 7.70 3.05
N ALA A 111 -9.80 8.83 2.38
CA ALA A 111 -8.61 9.66 2.49
C ALA A 111 -8.69 10.68 3.64
N GLU A 112 -9.84 10.81 4.30
CA GLU A 112 -10.04 11.81 5.36
C GLU A 112 -9.11 11.56 6.55
N GLY A 113 -8.41 12.62 6.98
CA GLY A 113 -7.52 12.58 8.14
C GLY A 113 -6.19 11.88 7.91
N LEU A 114 -5.85 11.51 6.68
CA LEU A 114 -4.59 10.82 6.35
C LEU A 114 -3.44 11.75 5.96
N GLU A 115 -3.70 13.05 5.84
CA GLU A 115 -2.77 14.04 5.26
C GLU A 115 -2.24 13.58 3.88
N SER A 116 -3.12 13.00 3.08
CA SER A 116 -2.86 12.55 1.70
C SER A 116 -3.32 13.58 0.68
N ASP A 117 -2.86 13.47 -0.56
CA ASP A 117 -3.33 14.29 -1.69
C ASP A 117 -4.71 13.86 -2.23
N GLY A 118 -5.32 12.87 -1.58
CA GLY A 118 -6.68 12.42 -1.83
C GLY A 118 -6.73 11.03 -2.44
N ILE A 119 -7.78 10.77 -3.22
CA ILE A 119 -8.02 9.49 -3.85
C ILE A 119 -8.17 9.65 -5.37
N GLY A 120 -7.51 8.77 -6.13
CA GLY A 120 -7.61 8.65 -7.58
C GLY A 120 -8.19 7.31 -8.00
N VAL A 121 -8.54 7.18 -9.28
CA VAL A 121 -9.02 5.92 -9.87
C VAL A 121 -7.92 5.27 -10.69
N GLY A 122 -7.73 3.97 -10.51
CA GLY A 122 -6.76 3.16 -11.24
C GLY A 122 -5.40 3.05 -10.56
N TRP A 123 -4.41 2.58 -11.32
CA TRP A 123 -3.05 2.36 -10.87
C TRP A 123 -2.15 3.51 -11.40
N PRO A 124 -1.70 4.44 -10.55
CA PRO A 124 -0.97 5.64 -10.99
C PRO A 124 0.32 5.29 -11.76
N TYR A 125 0.98 4.20 -11.39
CA TYR A 125 2.22 3.72 -12.02
C TYR A 125 2.03 2.43 -12.82
N GLY A 126 0.80 2.15 -13.26
CA GLY A 126 0.45 0.91 -13.96
C GLY A 126 0.21 -0.27 -13.02
N LYS A 127 -0.51 -1.29 -13.53
CA LYS A 127 -0.90 -2.46 -12.76
C LYS A 127 0.19 -3.53 -12.87
N HIS A 128 0.79 -3.90 -11.75
CA HIS A 128 1.68 -5.07 -11.69
C HIS A 128 0.93 -6.36 -12.07
N SER A 129 1.57 -7.24 -12.84
CA SER A 129 0.95 -8.46 -13.40
C SER A 129 0.41 -9.42 -12.35
N ALA A 130 1.02 -9.45 -11.17
CA ALA A 130 0.55 -10.26 -10.03
C ALA A 130 -0.56 -9.60 -9.18
N ALA A 131 -0.93 -8.34 -9.45
CA ALA A 131 -2.00 -7.68 -8.71
C ALA A 131 -3.37 -8.27 -9.09
N PRO A 132 -4.29 -8.45 -8.12
CA PRO A 132 -5.60 -9.02 -8.39
C PRO A 132 -6.40 -8.16 -9.37
N ASP A 133 -7.17 -8.81 -10.23
CA ASP A 133 -8.15 -8.13 -11.08
C ASP A 133 -9.37 -7.71 -10.25
N PRO A 134 -9.93 -6.51 -10.50
CA PRO A 134 -11.22 -6.13 -9.95
C PRO A 134 -12.33 -7.08 -10.44
N GLN A 135 -13.14 -7.57 -9.49
CA GLN A 135 -14.24 -8.50 -9.75
C GLN A 135 -15.59 -7.83 -9.51
N ASN A 136 -16.67 -8.40 -10.04
CA ASN A 136 -18.05 -7.98 -9.75
C ASN A 136 -18.34 -6.48 -10.04
N GLY A 137 -17.65 -5.89 -11.03
CA GLY A 137 -17.78 -4.47 -11.36
C GLY A 137 -17.03 -3.54 -10.40
N ALA A 138 -16.17 -4.07 -9.54
CA ALA A 138 -15.26 -3.27 -8.73
C ALA A 138 -14.29 -2.47 -9.60
N GLN A 139 -13.81 -1.37 -9.04
CA GLN A 139 -12.73 -0.57 -9.60
C GLN A 139 -11.62 -0.38 -8.56
N VAL A 140 -10.47 0.09 -9.02
CA VAL A 140 -9.34 0.42 -8.15
C VAL A 140 -9.43 1.88 -7.79
N TYR A 141 -9.39 2.16 -6.50
CA TYR A 141 -9.15 3.47 -5.93
C TYR A 141 -7.74 3.50 -5.33
N THR A 142 -7.04 4.62 -5.40
CA THR A 142 -5.69 4.75 -4.88
C THR A 142 -5.56 6.00 -4.05
N VAL A 143 -5.15 5.84 -2.78
CA VAL A 143 -4.73 6.95 -1.91
C VAL A 143 -3.23 7.15 -2.08
N PHE A 144 -2.80 8.38 -2.33
CA PHE A 144 -1.39 8.73 -2.59
C PHE A 144 -0.94 9.94 -1.77
N TRP A 145 0.36 10.00 -1.50
CA TRP A 145 1.05 11.07 -0.80
C TRP A 145 2.27 11.45 -1.65
N ASP A 146 2.21 12.55 -2.40
CA ASP A 146 3.34 13.12 -3.16
C ASP A 146 4.18 14.09 -2.29
#